data_AF-A0A848LMD8-F1
#
_entry.id   AF-A0A848LMD8-F1
#
_cell.length_a   1.000
_cell.length_b   1.000
_cell.length_c   1.000
_cell.angle_alpha   90.00
_cell.angle_beta   90.00
_cell.angle_gamma   90.00
#
_symmetry.space_group_name_H-M   'P 1'
#
loop_
_entity.id
_entity.type
_entity.pdbx_description
1 polymer ?
#
loop_
_entity_poly.entity_id
_entity_poly.type
_entity_poly.pdbx_seq_one_letter_code
_entity_poly.pdbx_strand_id
1 'polypeptide(L)'
;MPRYPELFIIDAQLIGASLEEVAARVRQAWEAAGLPPLAAWGMDTRKRQPSPVPPPDAFGPGGLAFEVAGGATGSLVPVGPSGTRFSLRLPVDVQRDPVHLISDTVAAARRWPELLGVGTGIASMSVRRGVGANCLPLPPLVEPDALLVLVRRSRVEEAYTSVEGFLAAWERVHERDGFLLVSRGEAALDTVQWLEVAAPSQWTLARAARPGRTTYRPATPLPEEEPIYLAGTETLRPAGYDDATGVLTFAAWTPPGTHPHGWELYNLLAFRSEGVVPDGRPLRELRVIFPDEAAARREATPFSDIGVRVYFTGPDGEFHSLEER
;
A
#
# COMPACT_ATOMS: atom_id res chain seq x y z
N MET A 1 14.74 -10.72 -18.85
CA MET A 1 15.49 -9.67 -18.13
C MET A 1 14.49 -8.92 -17.28
N PRO A 2 14.61 -8.89 -15.95
CA PRO A 2 13.76 -8.01 -15.15
C PRO A 2 14.03 -6.58 -15.59
N ARG A 3 12.98 -5.84 -15.96
CA ARG A 3 13.09 -4.56 -16.68
C ARG A 3 13.34 -3.34 -15.78
N TYR A 4 13.39 -3.53 -14.46
CA TYR A 4 13.57 -2.45 -13.50
C TYR A 4 14.59 -2.85 -12.45
N PRO A 5 15.58 -2.00 -12.11
CA PRO A 5 16.40 -2.22 -10.94
C PRO A 5 15.48 -2.20 -9.72
N GLU A 6 15.55 -3.24 -8.88
CA GLU A 6 14.81 -3.22 -7.62
C GLU A 6 15.24 -2.00 -6.81
N LEU A 7 14.26 -1.31 -6.25
CA LEU A 7 14.46 -0.10 -5.47
C LEU A 7 13.81 -0.33 -4.11
N PHE A 8 14.51 0.03 -3.03
CA PHE A 8 13.89 0.11 -1.71
C PHE A 8 13.78 1.56 -1.29
N ILE A 9 12.64 1.90 -0.68
CA ILE A 9 12.37 3.26 -0.23
C ILE A 9 12.07 3.22 1.26
N ILE A 10 12.82 4.01 2.04
CA ILE A 10 12.46 4.33 3.42
C ILE A 10 11.93 5.74 3.43
N ASP A 11 10.69 5.92 3.85
CA ASP A 11 10.07 7.22 4.09
C ASP A 11 9.77 7.33 5.59
N ALA A 12 10.11 8.45 6.22
CA ALA A 12 9.77 8.70 7.61
C ALA A 12 9.40 10.15 7.85
N GLN A 13 8.43 10.38 8.75
CA GLN A 13 8.14 11.68 9.30
C GLN A 13 8.84 11.80 10.66
N LEU A 14 9.86 12.64 10.71
CA LEU A 14 10.68 12.88 11.90
C LEU A 14 10.21 14.14 12.63
N ILE A 15 10.43 14.15 13.94
CA ILE A 15 10.10 15.25 14.84
C ILE A 15 11.40 15.84 15.37
N GLY A 16 11.55 17.16 15.29
CA GLY A 16 12.69 17.88 15.82
C GLY A 16 12.51 19.38 15.72
N ALA A 17 13.28 20.13 16.50
CA ALA A 17 13.21 21.59 16.52
C ALA A 17 13.99 22.23 15.35
N SER A 18 14.95 21.49 14.77
CA SER A 18 15.77 21.94 13.65
C SER A 18 16.16 20.79 12.72
N LEU A 19 16.55 21.13 11.49
CA LEU A 19 17.00 20.16 10.49
C LEU A 19 18.33 19.51 10.90
N GLU A 20 19.22 20.28 11.54
CA GLU A 20 20.50 19.82 12.07
C GLU A 20 20.34 18.79 13.19
N GLU A 21 19.42 19.04 14.11
CA GLU A 21 19.08 18.09 15.18
C GLU A 21 18.54 16.78 14.60
N VAL A 22 17.60 16.86 13.65
CA VAL A 22 17.05 15.68 12.98
C VAL A 22 18.14 14.91 12.24
N ALA A 23 19.02 15.60 11.49
CA ALA A 23 20.13 14.98 10.79
C ALA A 23 21.10 14.25 11.73
N ALA A 24 21.42 14.84 12.88
CA ALA A 24 22.27 14.22 13.88
C ALA A 24 21.63 12.96 14.47
N ARG A 25 20.34 12.99 14.82
CA ARG A 25 19.59 11.83 15.33
C ARG A 25 19.51 10.70 14.30
N VAL A 26 19.19 11.03 13.04
CA VAL A 26 19.15 10.06 11.95
C VAL A 26 20.52 9.40 11.78
N ARG A 27 21.60 10.17 11.78
CA ARG A 27 22.96 9.62 11.67
C ARG A 27 23.27 8.68 12.83
N GLN A 28 22.97 9.08 14.06
CA GLN A 28 23.19 8.25 15.24
C GLN A 28 22.39 6.94 15.18
N ALA A 29 21.11 7.01 14.80
CA ALA A 29 20.27 5.82 14.65
C ALA A 29 20.76 4.91 13.51
N TRP A 30 21.21 5.51 12.41
CA TRP A 30 21.77 4.81 11.26
C TRP A 30 23.05 4.04 11.63
N GLU A 31 23.98 4.71 12.32
CA GLU A 31 25.23 4.11 12.81
C GLU A 31 24.97 3.03 13.88
N ALA A 32 24.08 3.30 14.84
CA ALA A 32 23.70 2.34 15.88
C ALA A 32 23.01 1.09 15.32
N ALA A 33 22.41 1.21 14.12
CA ALA A 33 21.85 0.10 13.38
C ALA A 33 22.89 -0.71 12.58
N GLY A 34 24.17 -0.28 12.56
CA GLY A 34 25.25 -0.97 11.87
C GLY A 34 25.25 -0.76 10.35
N LEU A 35 24.53 0.26 9.85
CA LEU A 35 24.44 0.53 8.42
C LEU A 35 25.67 1.29 7.88
N PRO A 36 25.98 1.18 6.57
CA PRO A 36 27.12 1.89 5.97
C PRO A 36 27.05 3.40 6.20
N PRO A 37 28.17 4.11 6.43
CA PRO A 37 28.14 5.54 6.76
C PRO A 37 27.39 6.39 5.73
N LEU A 38 26.63 7.39 6.22
CA LEU A 38 26.01 8.42 5.40
C LEU A 38 27.09 9.42 4.94
N ALA A 39 27.38 9.43 3.64
CA ALA A 39 28.33 10.33 3.00
C ALA A 39 27.67 11.67 2.60
N ALA A 40 28.46 12.74 2.63
CA ALA A 40 28.18 14.07 2.08
C ALA A 40 26.76 14.62 2.31
N TRP A 41 26.57 15.34 3.42
CA TRP A 41 25.38 16.18 3.63
C TRP A 41 25.58 17.50 2.88
N GLY A 42 24.88 17.69 1.76
CA GLY A 42 25.00 18.88 0.91
C GLY A 42 23.70 19.68 0.81
N MET A 43 23.79 21.01 0.81
CA MET A 43 22.65 21.94 0.69
C MET A 43 22.30 22.33 -0.75
N ASP A 44 22.94 21.76 -1.79
CA ASP A 44 22.69 22.21 -3.18
C ASP A 44 22.02 21.14 -4.03
N THR A 45 20.69 21.16 -4.05
CA THR A 45 19.85 20.32 -4.91
C THR A 45 19.78 20.85 -6.35
N ARG A 46 20.41 21.99 -6.67
CA ARG A 46 20.39 22.61 -8.01
C ARG A 46 21.59 22.25 -8.88
N LYS A 47 22.63 21.60 -8.32
CA LYS A 47 23.87 21.27 -9.03
C LYS A 47 24.26 19.81 -8.86
N ARG A 48 23.52 18.88 -9.48
CA ARG A 48 24.02 17.52 -9.69
C ARG A 48 23.82 17.06 -11.13
N GLN A 49 24.88 16.43 -11.65
CA GLN A 49 24.97 15.78 -12.95
C GLN A 49 23.88 14.69 -13.13
N PRO A 50 23.54 14.34 -14.39
CA PRO A 50 22.46 13.39 -14.68
C PRO A 50 22.80 12.00 -14.13
N SER A 51 22.17 11.64 -13.02
CA SER A 51 22.05 10.25 -12.61
C SER A 51 21.06 9.54 -13.56
N PRO A 52 21.27 8.27 -13.94
CA PRO A 52 20.35 7.53 -14.81
C PRO A 52 18.97 7.28 -14.18
N VAL A 53 18.81 7.62 -12.90
CA VAL A 53 17.53 7.61 -12.17
C VAL A 53 17.08 9.06 -12.03
N PRO A 54 15.93 9.48 -12.61
CA PRO A 54 15.46 10.84 -12.45
C PRO A 54 15.16 11.11 -10.96
N PRO A 55 15.72 12.17 -10.36
CA PRO A 55 15.31 12.58 -9.04
C PRO A 55 13.84 13.02 -9.09
N PRO A 56 13.05 12.78 -8.04
CA PRO A 56 11.72 13.37 -7.96
C PRO A 56 11.86 14.90 -8.00
N ASP A 57 11.12 15.52 -8.90
CA ASP A 57 11.04 16.97 -9.05
C ASP A 57 10.79 17.66 -7.70
N ALA A 58 11.41 18.84 -7.53
CA ALA A 58 11.16 19.82 -6.49
C ALA A 58 11.65 19.50 -5.06
N PHE A 59 12.97 19.52 -4.86
CA PHE A 59 13.52 19.91 -3.57
C PHE A 59 13.18 21.38 -3.30
N GLY A 60 12.24 21.65 -2.38
CA GLY A 60 11.97 23.01 -1.90
C GLY A 60 13.23 23.67 -1.30
N PRO A 61 13.24 25.00 -1.13
CA PRO A 61 14.34 25.69 -0.46
C PRO A 61 14.49 25.16 0.98
N GLY A 62 15.71 24.74 1.36
CA GLY A 62 16.08 24.41 2.75
C GLY A 62 16.16 22.93 3.13
N GLY A 63 16.15 21.99 2.19
CA GLY A 63 16.40 20.56 2.46
C GLY A 63 17.89 20.18 2.48
N LEU A 64 18.22 19.03 3.08
CA LEU A 64 19.54 18.40 2.99
C LEU A 64 19.45 17.16 2.11
N ALA A 65 20.39 17.01 1.17
CA ALA A 65 20.59 15.76 0.44
C ALA A 65 21.82 15.02 1.00
N PHE A 66 21.79 13.69 0.96
CA PHE A 66 22.91 12.85 1.36
C PHE A 66 23.01 11.61 0.48
N GLU A 67 24.20 11.01 0.47
CA GLU A 67 24.47 9.76 -0.23
C GLU A 67 24.86 8.68 0.77
N VAL A 68 24.63 7.43 0.42
CA VAL A 68 25.09 6.27 1.18
C VAL A 68 25.98 5.44 0.26
N ALA A 69 26.98 4.78 0.84
CA ALA A 69 27.83 3.87 0.09
C ALA A 69 26.98 2.87 -0.73
N GLY A 70 27.33 2.66 -2.01
CA GLY A 70 26.56 1.79 -2.92
C GLY A 70 25.53 2.51 -3.80
N GLY A 71 25.62 3.84 -3.94
CA GLY A 71 24.79 4.61 -4.89
C GLY A 71 23.39 4.96 -4.38
N ALA A 72 23.12 4.66 -3.11
CA ALA A 72 21.91 5.07 -2.42
C ALA A 72 21.88 6.57 -2.19
N THR A 73 20.69 7.17 -2.33
CA THR A 73 20.49 8.62 -2.22
C THR A 73 19.34 8.91 -1.28
N GLY A 74 19.49 9.93 -0.44
CA GLY A 74 18.46 10.31 0.51
C GLY A 74 18.35 11.81 0.69
N SER A 75 17.30 12.22 1.39
CA SER A 75 17.01 13.60 1.68
C SER A 75 16.30 13.78 3.02
N LEU A 76 16.52 14.95 3.62
CA LEU A 76 15.72 15.52 4.69
C LEU A 76 15.08 16.81 4.20
N VAL A 77 13.76 16.91 4.28
CA VAL A 77 13.02 18.09 3.84
C VAL A 77 12.10 18.55 4.98
N PRO A 78 12.23 19.80 5.46
CA PRO A 78 11.28 20.35 6.43
C PRO A 78 9.84 20.31 5.90
N VAL A 79 8.91 19.82 6.71
CA VAL A 79 7.48 19.75 6.42
C VAL A 79 6.73 20.39 7.58
N GLY A 80 6.57 21.72 7.50
CA GLY A 80 5.90 22.51 8.53
C GLY A 80 6.78 22.84 9.75
N PRO A 81 6.17 23.38 10.83
CA PRO A 81 6.91 23.99 11.95
C PRO A 81 7.71 23.03 12.84
N SER A 82 7.41 21.74 12.80
CA SER A 82 7.93 20.75 13.77
C SER A 82 8.24 19.39 13.15
N GLY A 83 8.21 19.30 11.82
CA GLY A 83 8.32 18.04 11.09
C GLY A 83 9.40 18.11 10.03
N THR A 84 10.14 17.02 9.88
CA THR A 84 11.08 16.82 8.78
C THR A 84 10.78 15.49 8.11
N ARG A 85 10.55 15.49 6.81
CA ARG A 85 10.43 14.27 6.03
C ARG A 85 11.83 13.75 5.71
N PHE A 86 12.09 12.52 6.12
CA PHE A 86 13.22 11.73 5.68
C PHE A 86 12.78 10.85 4.51
N SER A 87 13.59 10.78 3.47
CA SER A 87 13.45 9.78 2.41
C SER A 87 14.81 9.22 2.05
N LEU A 88 14.89 7.91 1.87
CA LEU A 88 16.06 7.22 1.36
C LEU A 88 15.63 6.26 0.26
N ARG A 89 16.39 6.27 -0.84
CA ARG A 89 16.25 5.40 -1.99
C ARG A 89 17.50 4.53 -2.10
N LEU A 90 17.32 3.23 -1.95
CA LEU A 90 18.36 2.22 -1.98
C LEU A 90 18.22 1.43 -3.28
N PRO A 91 19.07 1.69 -4.30
CA PRO A 91 19.13 0.81 -5.45
C PRO A 91 19.66 -0.55 -4.98
N VAL A 92 18.97 -1.61 -5.36
CA VAL A 92 19.45 -2.98 -5.16
C VAL A 92 20.40 -3.27 -6.31
N ASP A 93 21.70 -3.07 -6.05
CA ASP A 93 22.72 -3.45 -7.02
C ASP A 93 22.82 -4.97 -7.09
N VAL A 94 22.57 -5.53 -8.27
CA VAL A 94 22.64 -6.96 -8.60
C VAL A 94 24.04 -7.54 -8.32
N GLN A 95 25.07 -6.68 -8.20
CA GLN A 95 26.45 -7.12 -7.91
C GLN A 95 26.72 -7.41 -6.42
N ARG A 96 25.93 -6.88 -5.49
CA ARG A 96 25.94 -7.32 -4.08
C ARG A 96 24.83 -8.34 -3.90
N ASP A 97 24.99 -9.28 -2.96
CA ASP A 97 23.89 -10.18 -2.59
C ASP A 97 22.70 -9.32 -2.10
N PRO A 98 21.64 -9.19 -2.91
CA PRO A 98 20.56 -8.24 -2.66
C PRO A 98 19.78 -8.62 -1.39
N VAL A 99 19.76 -9.92 -1.05
CA VAL A 99 19.04 -10.47 0.09
C VAL A 99 19.60 -9.92 1.40
N HIS A 100 20.93 -9.84 1.52
CA HIS A 100 21.57 -9.32 2.71
C HIS A 100 21.32 -7.83 2.91
N LEU A 101 21.45 -7.01 1.85
CA LEU A 101 21.22 -5.57 1.97
C LEU A 101 19.78 -5.24 2.36
N ILE A 102 18.80 -5.96 1.80
CA ILE A 102 17.38 -5.77 2.10
C ILE A 102 17.10 -6.16 3.54
N SER A 103 17.51 -7.37 3.93
CA SER A 103 17.32 -7.88 5.30
C SER A 103 17.95 -6.95 6.33
N ASP A 104 19.20 -6.51 6.10
CA ASP A 104 19.92 -5.62 7.01
C ASP A 104 19.26 -4.24 7.09
N THR A 105 18.79 -3.71 5.97
CA THR A 105 18.08 -2.43 5.93
C THR A 105 16.75 -2.48 6.69
N VAL A 106 15.94 -3.52 6.45
CA VAL A 106 14.65 -3.70 7.14
C VAL A 106 14.88 -3.95 8.63
N ALA A 107 15.87 -4.78 8.98
CA ALA A 107 16.26 -5.01 10.37
C ALA A 107 16.74 -3.73 11.06
N ALA A 108 17.50 -2.90 10.36
CA ALA A 108 17.94 -1.60 10.85
C ALA A 108 16.77 -0.62 11.03
N ALA A 109 15.91 -0.47 10.01
CA ALA A 109 14.73 0.40 10.07
C ALA A 109 13.78 0.01 11.21
N ARG A 110 13.65 -1.28 11.50
CA ARG A 110 12.85 -1.79 12.64
C ARG A 110 13.33 -1.25 14.00
N ARG A 111 14.61 -0.91 14.14
CA ARG A 111 15.18 -0.37 15.38
C ARG A 111 14.97 1.14 15.51
N TRP A 112 14.57 1.84 14.45
CA TRP A 112 14.42 3.30 14.48
C TRP A 112 13.39 3.82 15.47
N PRO A 113 12.21 3.18 15.64
CA PRO A 113 11.27 3.57 16.70
C PRO A 113 11.92 3.62 18.08
N GLU A 114 12.77 2.65 18.40
CA GLU A 114 13.52 2.61 19.66
C GLU A 114 14.63 3.66 19.71
N LEU A 115 15.44 3.75 18.65
CA LEU A 115 16.62 4.62 18.60
C LEU A 115 16.28 6.11 18.53
N LEU A 116 15.19 6.47 17.86
CA LEU A 116 14.75 7.87 17.68
C LEU A 116 13.73 8.30 18.73
N GLY A 117 13.04 7.36 19.38
CA GLY A 117 11.94 7.65 20.27
C GLY A 117 10.63 7.88 19.51
N VAL A 118 9.66 6.99 19.70
CA VAL A 118 8.34 7.09 19.10
C VAL A 118 7.58 8.29 19.67
N GLY A 119 6.96 9.10 18.80
CA GLY A 119 6.18 10.28 19.17
C GLY A 119 7.01 11.49 19.60
N THR A 120 8.31 11.33 19.81
CA THR A 120 9.25 12.41 20.20
C THR A 120 10.34 12.66 19.18
N GLY A 121 10.75 11.63 18.43
CA GLY A 121 11.69 11.74 17.30
C GLY A 121 11.16 11.19 15.99
N ILE A 122 10.19 10.25 16.02
CA ILE A 122 9.54 9.71 14.81
C ILE A 122 8.01 9.65 14.98
N ALA A 123 7.28 10.15 13.99
CA ALA A 123 5.82 10.20 13.96
C ALA A 123 5.21 9.12 13.04
N SER A 124 5.89 8.78 11.95
CA SER A 124 5.50 7.69 11.05
C SER A 124 6.70 7.22 10.25
N MET A 125 6.60 6.01 9.72
CA MET A 125 7.62 5.42 8.85
C MET A 125 6.97 4.42 7.90
N SER A 126 7.50 4.29 6.70
CA SER A 126 7.26 3.15 5.82
C SER A 126 8.56 2.70 5.15
N VAL A 127 8.72 1.40 4.99
CA VAL A 127 9.74 0.78 4.15
C VAL A 127 9.04 0.04 3.02
N ARG A 128 9.43 0.30 1.79
CA ARG A 128 8.69 -0.08 0.58
C ARG A 128 9.59 -0.67 -0.50
N ARG A 129 9.08 -1.63 -1.30
CA ARG A 129 9.70 -2.07 -2.57
C ARG A 129 9.27 -1.11 -3.66
N GLY A 130 10.09 -0.16 -4.08
CA GLY A 130 9.75 0.86 -5.08
C GLY A 130 9.48 0.36 -6.52
N VAL A 131 9.16 -0.92 -6.72
CA VAL A 131 8.78 -1.55 -7.99
C VAL A 131 7.69 -2.61 -7.75
N GLY A 132 6.73 -2.69 -8.68
CA GLY A 132 5.68 -3.72 -8.70
C GLY A 132 4.37 -3.31 -8.01
N ALA A 133 3.46 -4.27 -7.86
CA ALA A 133 2.19 -4.13 -7.13
C ALA A 133 1.20 -3.07 -7.67
N ASN A 134 1.32 -2.69 -8.94
CA ASN A 134 0.40 -1.76 -9.63
C ASN A 134 -1.00 -2.35 -9.90
N CYS A 135 -1.25 -3.57 -9.42
CA CYS A 135 -2.51 -4.30 -9.52
C CYS A 135 -3.20 -4.48 -8.16
N LEU A 136 -2.74 -3.79 -7.12
CA LEU A 136 -3.29 -3.86 -5.78
C LEU A 136 -4.01 -2.57 -5.38
N PRO A 137 -5.01 -2.65 -4.47
CA PRO A 137 -5.69 -1.48 -3.96
C PRO A 137 -4.78 -0.64 -3.06
N LEU A 138 -5.11 0.64 -2.89
CA LEU A 138 -4.44 1.58 -1.98
C LEU A 138 -5.35 1.88 -0.77
N PRO A 139 -5.39 0.98 0.24
CA PRO A 139 -6.06 1.25 1.51
C PRO A 139 -5.37 2.42 2.23
N PRO A 140 -6.06 3.07 3.18
CA PRO A 140 -5.48 4.21 3.88
C PRO A 140 -4.22 3.81 4.67
N LEU A 141 -3.27 4.74 4.81
CA LEU A 141 -2.04 4.58 5.62
C LEU A 141 -0.99 3.57 5.10
N VAL A 142 -1.30 2.77 4.08
CA VAL A 142 -0.44 1.67 3.62
C VAL A 142 -0.33 1.67 2.10
N GLU A 143 0.88 1.92 1.60
CA GLU A 143 1.18 1.75 0.18
C GLU A 143 1.19 0.26 -0.21
N PRO A 144 0.83 -0.10 -1.46
CA PRO A 144 0.82 -1.48 -1.95
C PRO A 144 2.13 -2.24 -1.75
N ASP A 145 3.24 -1.53 -1.85
CA ASP A 145 4.60 -2.04 -1.79
C ASP A 145 5.23 -1.98 -0.38
N ALA A 146 4.45 -1.62 0.65
CA ALA A 146 4.97 -1.47 2.01
C ALA A 146 5.24 -2.81 2.71
N LEU A 147 6.49 -3.00 3.13
CA LEU A 147 6.97 -4.13 3.94
C LEU A 147 6.88 -3.86 5.44
N LEU A 148 7.17 -2.63 5.85
CA LEU A 148 7.21 -2.19 7.25
C LEU A 148 6.48 -0.85 7.36
N VAL A 149 5.61 -0.71 8.34
CA VAL A 149 4.88 0.53 8.61
C VAL A 149 4.91 0.83 10.10
N LEU A 150 5.28 2.06 10.46
CA LEU A 150 5.07 2.64 11.78
C LEU A 150 3.92 3.64 11.70
N VAL A 151 2.86 3.37 12.45
CA VAL A 151 1.64 4.19 12.45
C VAL A 151 1.09 4.35 13.85
N ARG A 152 0.49 5.50 14.14
CA ARG A 152 -0.20 5.72 15.42
C ARG A 152 -1.50 4.92 15.45
N ARG A 153 -1.79 4.24 16.56
CA ARG A 153 -3.02 3.44 16.74
C ARG A 153 -4.29 4.25 16.46
N SER A 154 -4.35 5.50 16.94
CA SER A 154 -5.51 6.37 16.70
C SER A 154 -5.76 6.65 15.22
N ARG A 155 -4.72 6.68 14.38
CA ARG A 155 -4.86 6.85 12.93
C ARG A 155 -5.46 5.59 12.29
N VAL A 156 -5.14 4.41 12.82
CA VAL A 156 -5.76 3.15 12.40
C VAL A 156 -7.24 3.15 12.78
N GLU A 157 -7.59 3.54 14.00
CA GLU A 157 -9.00 3.65 14.47
C GLU A 157 -9.83 4.62 13.61
N GLU A 158 -9.22 5.73 13.18
CA GLU A 158 -9.83 6.69 12.24
C GLU A 158 -10.05 6.09 10.85
N ALA A 159 -9.11 5.29 10.34
CA ALA A 159 -9.08 4.85 8.96
C ALA A 159 -9.78 3.50 8.71
N TYR A 160 -9.86 2.65 9.72
CA TYR A 160 -10.37 1.28 9.64
C TYR A 160 -11.57 1.07 10.55
N THR A 161 -12.40 0.07 10.22
CA THR A 161 -13.61 -0.26 11.00
C THR A 161 -13.24 -0.85 12.37
N SER A 162 -12.11 -1.56 12.45
CA SER A 162 -11.50 -2.03 13.69
C SER A 162 -9.98 -2.07 13.57
N VAL A 163 -9.28 -1.98 14.70
CA VAL A 163 -7.81 -2.14 14.74
C VAL A 163 -7.43 -3.58 14.43
N GLU A 164 -8.22 -4.55 14.89
CA GLU A 164 -8.01 -5.98 14.66
C GLU A 164 -8.07 -6.33 13.17
N GLY A 165 -8.98 -5.71 12.42
CA GLY A 165 -9.07 -5.88 10.97
C GLY A 165 -7.83 -5.35 10.25
N PHE A 166 -7.25 -4.23 10.72
CA PHE A 166 -5.96 -3.75 10.24
C PHE A 166 -4.83 -4.72 10.60
N LEU A 167 -4.76 -5.17 11.85
CA LEU A 167 -3.69 -6.05 12.36
C LEU A 167 -3.69 -7.43 11.72
N ALA A 168 -4.86 -7.96 11.31
CA ALA A 168 -4.98 -9.26 10.65
C ALA A 168 -4.25 -9.37 9.30
N ALA A 169 -3.88 -8.23 8.70
CA ALA A 169 -3.15 -8.18 7.44
C ALA A 169 -1.62 -8.21 7.59
N TRP A 170 -1.10 -8.38 8.81
CA TRP A 170 0.33 -8.29 9.09
C TRP A 170 0.84 -9.57 9.75
N GLU A 171 2.06 -9.95 9.38
CA GLU A 171 2.74 -11.14 9.94
C GLU A 171 3.33 -10.85 11.32
N ARG A 172 3.82 -9.62 11.51
CA ARG A 172 4.43 -9.18 12.77
C ARG A 172 3.82 -7.86 13.19
N VAL A 173 3.55 -7.77 14.49
CA VAL A 173 2.99 -6.59 15.14
C VAL A 173 3.79 -6.31 16.41
N HIS A 174 4.26 -5.09 16.55
CA HIS A 174 4.85 -4.60 17.80
C HIS A 174 4.15 -3.29 18.18
N GLU A 175 3.57 -3.26 19.38
CA GLU A 175 2.88 -2.08 19.90
C GLU A 175 3.72 -1.43 21.02
N ARG A 176 3.86 -0.11 20.94
CA ARG A 176 4.57 0.68 21.94
C ARG A 176 4.06 2.11 21.96
N ASP A 177 3.75 2.63 23.15
CA ASP A 177 3.40 4.03 23.39
C ASP A 177 2.27 4.58 22.48
N GLY A 178 1.30 3.71 22.12
CA GLY A 178 0.18 4.05 21.23
C GLY A 178 0.51 4.03 19.74
N PHE A 179 1.65 3.46 19.35
CA PHE A 179 2.05 3.22 17.97
C PHE A 179 2.19 1.74 17.67
N LEU A 180 1.91 1.40 16.43
CA LEU A 180 1.99 0.07 15.87
C LEU A 180 3.12 0.07 14.84
N LEU A 181 4.10 -0.81 15.06
CA LEU A 181 5.10 -1.19 14.07
C LEU A 181 4.71 -2.55 13.51
N VAL A 182 4.29 -2.56 12.24
CA VAL A 182 3.76 -3.75 11.58
C VAL A 182 4.58 -4.09 10.35
N SER A 183 4.72 -5.39 10.06
CA SER A 183 5.42 -5.84 8.86
C SER A 183 4.86 -7.12 8.26
N ARG A 184 5.14 -7.32 6.97
CA ARG A 184 4.77 -8.47 6.15
C ARG A 184 5.80 -8.69 5.04
N GLY A 185 5.91 -9.91 4.53
CA GLY A 185 6.70 -10.23 3.33
C GLY A 185 8.18 -9.85 3.39
N GLU A 186 8.77 -9.76 4.58
CA GLU A 186 10.18 -9.39 4.75
C GLU A 186 11.15 -10.43 4.18
N ALA A 187 10.69 -11.68 4.05
CA ALA A 187 11.47 -12.78 3.50
C ALA A 187 11.36 -12.91 1.98
N ALA A 188 10.51 -12.11 1.32
CA ALA A 188 10.31 -12.18 -0.12
C ALA A 188 11.55 -11.66 -0.86
N LEU A 189 12.13 -12.49 -1.72
CA LEU A 189 13.41 -12.19 -2.39
C LEU A 189 13.22 -11.30 -3.63
N ASP A 190 12.09 -11.43 -4.32
CA ASP A 190 11.79 -10.72 -5.56
C ASP A 190 10.35 -10.18 -5.56
N THR A 191 10.00 -9.37 -6.56
CA THR A 191 8.67 -8.77 -6.73
C THR A 191 7.54 -9.81 -6.82
N VAL A 192 7.80 -10.96 -7.42
CA VAL A 192 6.79 -12.03 -7.62
C VAL A 192 6.46 -12.66 -6.27
N GLN A 193 7.46 -13.11 -5.53
CA GLN A 193 7.31 -13.63 -4.17
C GLN A 193 6.68 -12.59 -3.23
N TRP A 194 7.06 -11.32 -3.40
CA TRP A 194 6.46 -10.23 -2.64
C TRP A 194 4.96 -10.12 -2.91
N LEU A 195 4.55 -10.13 -4.18
CA LEU A 195 3.16 -10.01 -4.55
C LEU A 195 2.32 -11.17 -4.02
N GLU A 196 2.84 -12.40 -4.02
CA GLU A 196 2.17 -13.58 -3.45
C GLU A 196 1.83 -13.39 -1.96
N VAL A 197 2.73 -12.76 -1.21
CA VAL A 197 2.55 -12.51 0.23
C VAL A 197 1.73 -11.23 0.49
N ALA A 198 1.99 -10.18 -0.27
CA ALA A 198 1.42 -8.87 -0.05
C ALA A 198 -0.02 -8.76 -0.57
N ALA A 199 -0.38 -9.46 -1.67
CA ALA A 199 -1.71 -9.33 -2.27
C ALA A 199 -2.84 -9.73 -1.31
N PRO A 200 -2.82 -10.92 -0.65
CA PRO A 200 -3.86 -11.27 0.32
C PRO A 200 -3.96 -10.24 1.45
N SER A 201 -2.82 -9.84 1.99
CA SER A 201 -2.70 -8.84 3.07
C SER A 201 -3.30 -7.50 2.66
N GLN A 202 -3.00 -7.02 1.45
CA GLN A 202 -3.49 -5.75 0.94
C GLN A 202 -5.00 -5.76 0.73
N TRP A 203 -5.55 -6.87 0.25
CA TRP A 203 -6.99 -7.05 0.11
C TRP A 203 -7.70 -7.18 1.46
N THR A 204 -7.07 -7.79 2.47
CA THR A 204 -7.56 -7.77 3.85
C THR A 204 -7.65 -6.34 4.39
N LEU A 205 -6.63 -5.51 4.17
CA LEU A 205 -6.66 -4.09 4.54
C LEU A 205 -7.78 -3.33 3.82
N ALA A 206 -7.95 -3.54 2.52
CA ALA A 206 -9.01 -2.89 1.73
C ALA A 206 -10.42 -3.23 2.26
N ARG A 207 -10.65 -4.49 2.67
CA ARG A 207 -11.92 -4.92 3.28
C ARG A 207 -12.14 -4.36 4.68
N ALA A 208 -11.08 -4.24 5.47
CA ALA A 208 -11.14 -3.73 6.85
C ALA A 208 -11.26 -2.19 6.91
N ALA A 209 -10.90 -1.49 5.84
CA ALA A 209 -10.98 -0.03 5.76
C ALA A 209 -12.43 0.45 6.00
N ARG A 210 -12.57 1.69 6.46
CA ARG A 210 -13.89 2.33 6.45
C ARG A 210 -14.32 2.61 4.99
N PRO A 211 -15.62 2.59 4.68
CA PRO A 211 -16.12 2.91 3.34
C PRO A 211 -15.58 4.25 2.81
N GLY A 212 -15.23 4.29 1.53
CA GLY A 212 -14.70 5.43 0.79
C GLY A 212 -13.24 5.77 1.11
N ARG A 213 -12.52 4.94 1.88
CA ARG A 213 -11.12 5.23 2.28
C ARG A 213 -10.10 4.51 1.43
N THR A 214 -10.46 3.44 0.72
CA THR A 214 -9.56 2.74 -0.19
C THR A 214 -9.62 3.38 -1.58
N THR A 215 -8.46 3.63 -2.17
CA THR A 215 -8.35 4.10 -3.56
C THR A 215 -8.05 2.94 -4.49
N TYR A 216 -8.76 2.89 -5.62
CA TYR A 216 -8.56 1.90 -6.67
C TYR A 216 -8.11 2.62 -7.94
N ARG A 217 -6.91 2.27 -8.43
CA ARG A 217 -6.39 2.72 -9.72
C ARG A 217 -6.49 1.59 -10.73
N PRO A 218 -6.65 1.86 -12.04
CA PRO A 218 -6.62 0.81 -13.05
C PRO A 218 -5.43 -0.12 -12.85
N ALA A 219 -5.70 -1.43 -12.78
CA ALA A 219 -4.66 -2.42 -12.53
C ALA A 219 -3.77 -2.58 -13.76
N THR A 220 -2.46 -2.48 -13.57
CA THR A 220 -1.46 -2.70 -14.63
C THR A 220 -0.40 -3.68 -14.13
N PRO A 221 -0.74 -4.98 -13.96
CA PRO A 221 0.23 -5.97 -13.55
C PRO A 221 1.37 -6.07 -14.57
N LEU A 222 2.59 -6.30 -14.09
CA LEU A 222 3.71 -6.68 -14.96
C LEU A 222 3.46 -8.09 -15.53
N PRO A 223 4.07 -8.45 -16.68
CA PRO A 223 3.91 -9.78 -17.27
C PRO A 223 4.20 -10.94 -16.30
N GLU A 224 5.19 -10.78 -15.44
CA GLU A 224 5.54 -11.76 -14.39
C GLU A 224 4.57 -11.76 -13.19
N GLU A 225 3.84 -10.66 -12.96
CA GLU A 225 2.83 -10.54 -11.90
C GLU A 225 1.45 -11.06 -12.34
N GLU A 226 1.17 -11.07 -13.64
CA GLU A 226 -0.13 -11.43 -14.21
C GLU A 226 -0.64 -12.81 -13.77
N PRO A 227 0.18 -13.89 -13.72
CA PRO A 227 -0.28 -15.19 -13.23
C PRO A 227 -0.74 -15.17 -11.76
N ILE A 228 -0.10 -14.35 -10.92
CA ILE A 228 -0.49 -14.19 -9.51
C ILE A 228 -1.75 -13.33 -9.42
N TYR A 229 -1.80 -12.24 -10.18
CA TYR A 229 -2.92 -11.32 -10.20
C TYR A 229 -4.22 -12.02 -10.65
N LEU A 230 -4.15 -12.87 -11.68
CA LEU A 230 -5.29 -13.63 -12.22
C LEU A 230 -5.50 -14.99 -11.54
N ALA A 231 -4.74 -15.31 -10.49
CA ALA A 231 -4.87 -16.59 -9.80
C ALA A 231 -6.24 -16.73 -9.11
N GLY A 232 -6.76 -17.96 -9.13
CA GLY A 232 -8.00 -18.33 -8.45
C GLY A 232 -9.13 -18.73 -9.40
N THR A 233 -10.30 -18.94 -8.82
CA THR A 233 -11.51 -19.33 -9.54
C THR A 233 -12.48 -18.16 -9.49
N GLU A 234 -13.01 -17.76 -10.64
CA GLU A 234 -14.04 -16.72 -10.74
C GLU A 234 -15.19 -16.96 -9.74
N THR A 235 -15.51 -15.92 -8.97
CA THR A 235 -16.58 -15.89 -7.97
C THR A 235 -17.75 -15.02 -8.39
N LEU A 236 -17.56 -14.08 -9.33
CA LEU A 236 -18.57 -13.19 -9.86
C LEU A 236 -18.99 -13.65 -11.24
N ARG A 237 -20.29 -13.88 -11.45
CA ARG A 237 -20.82 -14.24 -12.77
C ARG A 237 -21.86 -13.23 -13.25
N PRO A 238 -21.82 -12.81 -14.51
CA PRO A 238 -22.89 -11.99 -15.08
C PRO A 238 -24.23 -12.73 -14.96
N ALA A 239 -25.19 -12.09 -14.30
CA ALA A 239 -26.57 -12.60 -14.20
C ALA A 239 -27.46 -12.03 -15.31
N GLY A 240 -27.16 -10.83 -15.80
CA GLY A 240 -27.86 -10.20 -16.91
C GLY A 240 -27.73 -8.69 -16.95
N TYR A 241 -28.13 -8.11 -18.09
CA TYR A 241 -28.23 -6.68 -18.32
C TYR A 241 -29.68 -6.32 -18.67
N ASP A 242 -30.22 -5.28 -18.03
CA ASP A 242 -31.55 -4.75 -18.33
C ASP A 242 -31.42 -3.50 -19.24
N ASP A 243 -31.89 -3.62 -20.48
CA ASP A 243 -31.82 -2.54 -21.48
C ASP A 243 -32.66 -1.31 -21.11
N ALA A 244 -33.76 -1.48 -20.36
CA ALA A 244 -34.64 -0.36 -20.00
C ALA A 244 -34.01 0.52 -18.92
N THR A 245 -33.31 -0.10 -17.96
CA THR A 245 -32.74 0.60 -16.80
C THR A 245 -31.23 0.84 -16.93
N GLY A 246 -30.54 0.13 -17.83
CA GLY A 246 -29.09 0.21 -17.99
C GLY A 246 -28.32 -0.42 -16.81
N VAL A 247 -28.91 -1.44 -16.18
CA VAL A 247 -28.36 -2.10 -14.99
C VAL A 247 -27.69 -3.41 -15.41
N LEU A 248 -26.39 -3.55 -15.11
CA LEU A 248 -25.68 -4.83 -15.23
C LEU A 248 -25.57 -5.49 -13.84
N THR A 249 -26.03 -6.74 -13.77
CA THR A 249 -26.10 -7.51 -12.52
C THR A 249 -25.08 -8.64 -12.54
N PHE A 250 -24.36 -8.80 -11.44
CA PHE A 250 -23.52 -9.96 -11.17
C PHE A 250 -24.06 -10.75 -9.98
N ALA A 251 -24.01 -12.08 -10.07
CA ALA A 251 -24.20 -12.97 -8.93
C ALA A 251 -22.83 -13.31 -8.34
N ALA A 252 -22.67 -13.14 -7.04
CA ALA A 252 -21.47 -13.51 -6.31
C ALA A 252 -21.66 -14.88 -5.67
N TRP A 253 -20.80 -15.83 -6.01
CA TRP A 253 -20.67 -17.10 -5.31
C TRP A 253 -19.38 -17.11 -4.49
N THR A 254 -19.50 -16.76 -3.21
CA THR A 254 -18.39 -16.71 -2.26
C THR A 254 -18.62 -17.70 -1.13
N PRO A 255 -18.14 -18.96 -1.24
CA PRO A 255 -18.14 -19.91 -0.12
C PRO A 255 -17.59 -19.30 1.18
N PRO A 256 -17.99 -19.82 2.36
CA PRO A 256 -17.43 -19.36 3.63
C PRO A 256 -15.89 -19.38 3.62
N GLY A 257 -15.27 -18.27 4.03
CA GLY A 257 -13.80 -18.12 4.04
C GLY A 257 -13.18 -17.77 2.68
N THR A 258 -13.99 -17.57 1.64
CA THR A 258 -13.52 -17.08 0.33
C THR A 258 -14.02 -15.66 0.08
N HIS A 259 -13.34 -14.98 -0.84
CA HIS A 259 -13.62 -13.61 -1.21
C HIS A 259 -13.56 -13.47 -2.73
N PRO A 260 -14.27 -12.49 -3.32
CA PRO A 260 -14.04 -12.13 -4.70
C PRO A 260 -12.59 -11.71 -4.92
N HIS A 261 -12.04 -12.18 -6.04
CA HIS A 261 -10.66 -11.91 -6.40
C HIS A 261 -10.50 -10.45 -6.81
N GLY A 262 -9.30 -9.91 -6.59
CA GLY A 262 -9.04 -8.50 -6.89
C GLY A 262 -9.26 -8.13 -8.35
N TRP A 263 -8.89 -9.02 -9.26
CA TRP A 263 -9.09 -8.83 -10.69
C TRP A 263 -10.56 -8.74 -11.09
N GLU A 264 -11.46 -9.42 -10.36
CA GLU A 264 -12.90 -9.33 -10.59
C GLU A 264 -13.42 -7.94 -10.24
N LEU A 265 -12.93 -7.34 -9.15
CA LEU A 265 -13.28 -5.97 -8.78
C LEU A 265 -12.73 -4.95 -9.77
N TYR A 266 -11.51 -5.14 -10.26
CA TYR A 266 -10.95 -4.25 -11.29
C TYR A 266 -11.70 -4.34 -12.62
N ASN A 267 -12.23 -5.51 -12.99
CA ASN A 267 -13.12 -5.63 -14.15
C ASN A 267 -14.41 -4.82 -13.96
N LEU A 268 -15.00 -4.83 -12.76
CA LEU A 268 -16.17 -3.99 -12.47
C LEU A 268 -15.82 -2.50 -12.47
N LEU A 269 -14.66 -2.12 -11.94
CA LEU A 269 -14.17 -0.73 -11.97
C LEU A 269 -14.01 -0.25 -13.42
N ALA A 270 -13.47 -1.10 -14.31
CA ALA A 270 -13.35 -0.79 -15.73
C ALA A 270 -14.72 -0.45 -16.34
N PHE A 271 -15.73 -1.31 -16.14
CA PHE A 271 -17.10 -1.04 -16.59
C PHE A 271 -17.64 0.30 -16.07
N ARG A 272 -17.45 0.61 -14.77
CA ARG A 272 -17.90 1.91 -14.21
C ARG A 272 -17.18 3.08 -14.85
N SER A 273 -15.87 2.97 -15.06
CA SER A 273 -15.06 4.05 -15.60
C SER A 273 -15.37 4.34 -17.07
N GLU A 274 -15.66 3.30 -17.84
CA GLU A 274 -16.01 3.42 -19.27
C GLU A 274 -17.48 3.83 -19.47
N GLY A 275 -18.35 3.52 -18.51
CA GLY A 275 -19.78 3.82 -18.58
C GLY A 275 -20.51 3.00 -19.65
N VAL A 276 -19.91 1.90 -20.12
CA VAL A 276 -20.47 0.97 -21.09
C VAL A 276 -20.14 -0.47 -20.71
N VAL A 277 -20.96 -1.42 -21.18
CA VAL A 277 -20.65 -2.85 -21.10
C VAL A 277 -19.86 -3.30 -22.36
N PRO A 278 -19.25 -4.50 -22.42
CA PRO A 278 -18.35 -4.91 -23.51
C PRO A 278 -18.92 -4.80 -24.94
N ASP A 279 -20.23 -4.90 -25.10
CA ASP A 279 -20.91 -4.77 -26.40
C ASP A 279 -21.29 -3.33 -26.79
N GLY A 280 -20.90 -2.35 -25.97
CA GLY A 280 -21.09 -0.92 -26.21
C GLY A 280 -22.40 -0.35 -25.66
N ARG A 281 -23.27 -1.14 -25.02
CA ARG A 281 -24.49 -0.60 -24.38
C ARG A 281 -24.16 0.28 -23.17
N PRO A 282 -24.94 1.36 -22.93
CA PRO A 282 -24.66 2.34 -21.87
C PRO A 282 -24.96 1.79 -20.47
N LEU A 283 -23.97 1.83 -19.59
CA LEU A 283 -24.08 1.36 -18.22
C LEU A 283 -24.45 2.51 -17.26
N ARG A 284 -25.59 2.37 -16.58
CA ARG A 284 -26.02 3.32 -15.53
C ARG A 284 -25.65 2.84 -14.12
N GLU A 285 -25.83 1.55 -13.87
CA GLU A 285 -25.59 0.96 -12.54
C GLU A 285 -24.96 -0.42 -12.66
N LEU A 286 -23.99 -0.69 -11.78
CA LEU A 286 -23.52 -2.04 -11.47
C LEU A 286 -24.03 -2.47 -10.12
N ARG A 287 -24.51 -3.70 -10.06
CA ARG A 287 -24.87 -4.34 -8.80
C ARG A 287 -24.35 -5.76 -8.70
N VAL A 288 -23.99 -6.14 -7.48
CA VAL A 288 -23.56 -7.49 -7.12
C VAL A 288 -24.52 -8.05 -6.08
N ILE A 289 -25.03 -9.26 -6.34
CA ILE A 289 -25.96 -9.97 -5.45
C ILE A 289 -25.24 -11.12 -4.78
N PHE A 290 -25.16 -11.09 -3.45
CA PHE A 290 -24.61 -12.16 -2.62
C PHE A 290 -25.69 -13.14 -2.17
N PRO A 291 -25.32 -14.38 -1.80
CA PRO A 291 -26.29 -15.39 -1.38
C PRO A 291 -26.99 -15.05 -0.06
N ASP A 292 -26.36 -14.27 0.80
CA ASP A 292 -26.90 -13.88 2.11
C ASP A 292 -26.32 -12.54 2.60
N GLU A 293 -26.95 -11.99 3.65
CA GLU A 293 -26.57 -10.70 4.25
C GLU A 293 -25.14 -10.72 4.83
N ALA A 294 -24.70 -11.85 5.37
CA ALA A 294 -23.38 -11.96 6.01
C ALA A 294 -22.25 -11.89 4.97
N ALA A 295 -22.42 -12.55 3.83
CA ALA A 295 -21.52 -12.46 2.69
C ALA A 295 -21.49 -11.04 2.10
N ALA A 296 -22.66 -10.43 1.89
CA ALA A 296 -22.74 -9.05 1.44
C ALA A 296 -22.00 -8.09 2.38
N ARG A 297 -22.26 -8.15 3.70
CA ARG A 297 -21.61 -7.29 4.69
C ARG A 297 -20.09 -7.44 4.73
N ARG A 298 -19.59 -8.67 4.58
CA ARG A 298 -18.14 -8.95 4.60
C ARG A 298 -17.41 -8.34 3.41
N GLU A 299 -18.05 -8.32 2.24
CA GLU A 299 -17.41 -7.85 1.00
C GLU A 299 -17.81 -6.42 0.61
N ALA A 300 -18.75 -5.80 1.33
CA ALA A 300 -19.40 -4.56 0.92
C ALA A 300 -18.44 -3.42 0.60
N THR A 301 -17.41 -3.23 1.44
CA THR A 301 -16.52 -2.07 1.40
C THR A 301 -15.84 -1.94 0.03
N PRO A 302 -15.07 -2.95 -0.47
CA PRO A 302 -14.46 -2.84 -1.79
C PRO A 302 -15.42 -2.57 -2.96
N PHE A 303 -16.63 -3.14 -2.96
CA PHE A 303 -17.61 -2.88 -4.03
C PHE A 303 -18.17 -1.47 -3.96
N SER A 304 -18.50 -1.01 -2.75
CA SER A 304 -19.03 0.33 -2.52
C SER A 304 -18.01 1.41 -2.91
N ASP A 305 -16.73 1.19 -2.61
CA ASP A 305 -15.63 2.12 -2.93
C ASP A 305 -15.44 2.33 -4.43
N ILE A 306 -15.78 1.33 -5.27
CA ILE A 306 -15.77 1.43 -6.74
C ILE A 306 -17.14 1.78 -7.33
N GLY A 307 -18.11 2.15 -6.48
CA GLY A 307 -19.44 2.59 -6.89
C GLY A 307 -20.34 1.47 -7.42
N VAL A 308 -20.13 0.23 -6.97
CA VAL A 308 -20.99 -0.93 -7.23
C VAL A 308 -21.97 -1.09 -6.07
N ARG A 309 -23.26 -1.24 -6.37
CA ARG A 309 -24.28 -1.48 -5.35
C ARG A 309 -24.27 -2.93 -4.88
N VAL A 310 -24.40 -3.13 -3.57
CA VAL A 310 -24.34 -4.46 -2.96
C VAL A 310 -25.73 -4.89 -2.48
N TYR A 311 -26.15 -6.06 -2.95
CA TYR A 311 -27.42 -6.69 -2.60
C TYR A 311 -27.18 -8.09 -2.02
N PHE A 312 -28.19 -8.63 -1.36
CA PHE A 312 -28.21 -10.03 -0.94
C PHE A 312 -29.59 -10.65 -1.12
N THR A 313 -29.64 -11.98 -1.24
CA THR A 313 -30.88 -12.75 -1.24
C THR A 313 -31.38 -12.93 0.20
N GLY A 314 -32.59 -12.45 0.47
CA GLY A 314 -33.26 -12.62 1.76
C GLY A 314 -33.83 -14.03 1.95
N PRO A 315 -34.29 -14.36 3.17
CA PRO A 315 -34.94 -15.65 3.45
C PRO A 315 -36.29 -15.80 2.72
N ASP A 316 -36.86 -14.70 2.26
CA ASP A 316 -38.07 -14.61 1.42
C ASP A 316 -37.78 -14.87 -0.08
N GLY A 317 -36.50 -14.98 -0.46
CA GLY A 317 -36.07 -15.12 -1.85
C GLY A 317 -35.97 -13.79 -2.61
N GLU A 318 -36.27 -12.67 -1.96
CA GLU A 318 -36.19 -11.33 -2.56
C GLU A 318 -34.79 -10.74 -2.42
N PHE A 319 -34.47 -9.75 -3.26
CA PHE A 319 -33.19 -9.05 -3.20
C PHE A 319 -33.30 -7.80 -2.32
N HIS A 320 -32.42 -7.71 -1.32
CA HIS A 320 -32.37 -6.60 -0.37
C HIS A 320 -31.08 -5.79 -0.57
N SER A 321 -31.20 -4.46 -0.60
CA SER A 321 -30.04 -3.56 -0.69
C SER A 321 -29.32 -3.47 0.66
N LEU A 322 -27.99 -3.48 0.64
CA LEU A 322 -27.20 -3.28 1.85
C LEU A 322 -27.13 -1.80 2.29
N GLU A 323 -27.39 -0.85 1.38
CA GLU A 323 -27.28 0.59 1.61
C GLU A 323 -28.49 1.20 2.34
N GLU A 324 -29.60 0.47 2.46
CA GLU A 324 -30.89 0.98 2.99
C GLU A 324 -31.08 0.73 4.51
N ARG A 325 -30.02 0.53 5.29
CA ARG A 325 -30.12 0.29 6.76
C ARG A 325 -29.21 1.17 7.59
#